data_AF-H2C876-F1
#
_entry.id   AF-H2C876-F1
#
_cell.length_a   1.000
_cell.length_b   1.000
_cell.length_c   1.000
_cell.angle_alpha   90.00
_cell.angle_beta   90.00
_cell.angle_gamma   90.00
#
_symmetry.space_group_name_H-M   'P 1'
#
loop_
_entity.id
_entity.type
_entity.pdbx_description
1 polymer ?
#
loop_
_entity_poly.entity_id
_entity_poly.type
_entity_poly.pdbx_seq_one_letter_code
_entity_poly.pdbx_strand_id
1 'polypeptide(L)'
;MTESGTKKYLSNHKGIMIHVSLKELMLYHSLTPEQKKVIRAIVKTLILRPDLLEESNYLYRLIQSKAVSSYVCPLCLMPFSSSVSLKQHIRYTEHMTTCPVCQKEFANTDSALDHVCKKHNICVG
;
A
#
# COMPACT_ATOMS: atom_id res chain seq x y z
N MET A 1 9.23 -26.65 -31.94
CA MET A 1 10.26 -25.72 -32.46
C MET A 1 10.13 -24.42 -31.69
N THR A 2 10.84 -24.28 -30.58
CA THR A 2 10.84 -23.06 -29.75
C THR A 2 12.28 -22.64 -29.54
N GLU A 3 12.85 -22.02 -30.55
CA GLU A 3 14.03 -21.17 -30.40
C GLU A 3 13.69 -19.82 -31.00
N SER A 4 13.80 -18.78 -30.19
CA SER A 4 14.78 -17.74 -30.47
C SER A 4 14.59 -16.62 -29.48
N GLY A 5 15.54 -16.55 -28.54
CA GLY A 5 15.81 -15.31 -27.84
C GLY A 5 16.05 -14.21 -28.87
N THR A 6 15.17 -13.23 -28.91
CA THR A 6 15.54 -11.92 -29.40
C THR A 6 15.89 -11.07 -28.20
N LYS A 7 17.20 -11.06 -27.89
CA LYS A 7 17.81 -9.96 -27.13
C LYS A 7 17.57 -8.68 -27.93
N LYS A 8 16.39 -8.07 -27.76
CA LYS A 8 16.13 -6.68 -28.18
C LYS A 8 16.92 -5.76 -27.24
N TYR A 9 18.24 -5.83 -27.19
CA TYR A 9 19.01 -4.66 -26.73
C TYR A 9 19.09 -3.73 -27.95
N LEU A 10 18.72 -2.45 -27.76
CA LEU A 10 18.61 -1.37 -28.75
C LEU A 10 17.19 -1.14 -29.33
N SER A 11 16.30 -0.60 -28.51
CA SER A 11 15.25 0.32 -28.97
C SER A 11 15.19 1.47 -27.96
N ASN A 12 15.46 2.69 -28.41
CA ASN A 12 15.80 3.84 -27.56
C ASN A 12 14.68 4.39 -26.67
N HIS A 13 13.51 3.76 -26.62
CA HIS A 13 12.47 4.02 -25.62
C HIS A 13 11.73 2.73 -25.25
N LYS A 14 12.32 1.92 -24.37
CA LYS A 14 11.63 0.79 -23.75
C LYS A 14 10.99 1.24 -22.45
N GLY A 15 9.68 1.48 -22.49
CA GLY A 15 8.87 1.69 -21.30
C GLY A 15 8.68 0.39 -20.51
N ILE A 16 8.18 0.52 -19.28
CA ILE A 16 7.73 -0.62 -18.47
C ILE A 16 6.38 -1.06 -18.99
N MET A 17 6.29 -2.33 -19.40
CA MET A 17 5.04 -2.94 -19.84
C MET A 17 4.36 -3.59 -18.64
N ILE A 18 3.20 -3.07 -18.25
CA ILE A 18 2.35 -3.64 -17.19
C ILE A 18 1.18 -4.34 -17.89
N HIS A 19 1.06 -5.65 -17.72
CA HIS A 19 -0.08 -6.40 -18.23
C HIS A 19 -1.33 -6.05 -17.40
N VAL A 20 -2.41 -5.66 -18.05
CA VAL A 20 -3.66 -5.23 -17.41
C VAL A 20 -4.87 -5.84 -18.13
N SER A 21 -5.98 -5.96 -17.42
CA SER A 21 -7.27 -6.36 -18.01
C SER A 21 -7.81 -5.30 -18.98
N LEU A 22 -8.75 -5.69 -19.85
CA LEU A 22 -9.41 -4.76 -20.78
C LEU A 22 -10.07 -3.59 -20.02
N LYS A 23 -10.70 -3.88 -18.87
CA LYS A 23 -11.36 -2.87 -18.03
C LYS A 23 -10.35 -1.85 -17.49
N GLU A 24 -9.23 -2.31 -16.95
CA GLU A 24 -8.17 -1.44 -16.44
C GLU A 24 -7.53 -0.61 -17.54
N LEU A 25 -7.35 -1.18 -18.75
CA LEU A 25 -6.85 -0.45 -19.91
C LEU A 25 -7.80 0.70 -20.31
N MET A 26 -9.11 0.44 -20.35
CA MET A 26 -10.12 1.47 -20.63
C MET A 26 -10.11 2.57 -19.56
N LEU A 27 -10.04 2.19 -18.29
CA LEU A 27 -9.94 3.14 -17.18
C LEU A 27 -8.68 3.99 -17.29
N TYR A 28 -7.51 3.39 -17.53
CA TYR A 28 -6.25 4.11 -17.70
C TYR A 28 -6.35 5.14 -18.83
N HIS A 29 -6.98 4.80 -19.96
CA HIS A 29 -7.15 5.74 -21.06
C HIS A 29 -8.07 6.91 -20.72
N SER A 30 -9.10 6.70 -19.89
CA SER A 30 -9.99 7.77 -19.40
C SER A 30 -9.35 8.76 -18.43
N LEU A 31 -8.17 8.44 -17.88
CA LEU A 31 -7.47 9.34 -16.96
C LEU A 31 -6.96 10.61 -17.65
N THR A 32 -6.97 11.71 -16.91
CA THR A 32 -6.42 12.99 -17.35
C THR A 32 -4.89 12.92 -17.52
N PRO A 33 -4.29 13.82 -18.30
CA PRO A 33 -2.83 13.88 -18.45
C PRO A 33 -2.09 14.00 -17.10
N GLU A 34 -2.63 14.79 -16.16
CA GLU A 34 -2.04 14.96 -14.84
C GLU A 34 -2.13 13.69 -13.98
N GLN A 35 -3.24 12.96 -14.04
CA GLN A 35 -3.36 11.66 -13.35
C GLN A 35 -2.34 10.65 -13.89
N LYS A 36 -2.19 10.57 -15.23
CA LYS A 36 -1.18 9.70 -15.86
C LYS A 36 0.25 10.12 -15.49
N LYS A 37 0.50 11.42 -15.34
CA LYS A 37 1.79 11.97 -14.88
C LYS A 37 2.09 11.55 -13.44
N VAL A 38 1.10 11.62 -12.55
CA VAL A 38 1.22 11.15 -11.16
C VAL A 38 1.53 9.65 -11.11
N ILE A 39 0.80 8.81 -11.86
CA ILE A 39 1.08 7.37 -11.94
C ILE A 39 2.53 7.12 -12.38
N ARG A 40 2.98 7.80 -13.44
CA ARG A 40 4.37 7.68 -13.93
C ARG A 40 5.39 8.13 -12.88
N ALA A 41 5.11 9.21 -12.15
CA ALA A 41 5.99 9.71 -11.09
C ALA A 41 6.10 8.68 -9.96
N ILE A 42 4.98 8.15 -9.49
CA ILE A 42 4.95 7.10 -8.45
C ILE A 42 5.75 5.88 -8.88
N VAL A 43 5.51 5.36 -10.09
CA VAL A 43 6.25 4.20 -10.62
C VAL A 43 7.75 4.48 -10.66
N LYS A 44 8.18 5.66 -11.14
CA LYS A 44 9.59 6.05 -11.14
C LYS A 44 10.19 6.13 -9.73
N THR A 45 9.47 6.72 -8.79
CA THR A 45 9.92 6.84 -7.39
C THR A 45 10.10 5.46 -6.77
N LEU A 46 9.13 4.54 -6.96
CA LEU A 46 9.21 3.19 -6.41
C LEU A 46 10.34 2.35 -7.02
N ILE A 47 10.68 2.58 -8.30
CA ILE A 47 11.84 1.93 -8.93
C ILE A 47 13.16 2.43 -8.33
N LEU A 48 13.26 3.74 -8.08
CA LEU A 48 14.48 4.35 -7.52
C LEU A 48 14.62 4.11 -6.02
N ARG A 49 13.51 3.85 -5.32
CA ARG A 49 13.43 3.61 -3.88
C ARG A 49 12.55 2.40 -3.57
N PRO A 50 13.05 1.17 -3.82
CA PRO A 50 12.28 -0.05 -3.58
C PRO A 50 11.91 -0.26 -2.10
N ASP A 51 12.63 0.36 -1.17
CA ASP A 51 12.31 0.39 0.26
C ASP A 51 10.90 0.94 0.54
N LEU A 52 10.41 1.85 -0.31
CA LEU A 52 9.07 2.41 -0.20
C LEU A 52 7.97 1.45 -0.66
N LEU A 53 8.30 0.31 -1.27
CA LEU A 53 7.30 -0.66 -1.72
C LEU A 53 6.53 -1.24 -0.53
N GLU A 54 7.20 -1.53 0.59
CA GLU A 54 6.55 -2.02 1.81
C GLU A 54 5.57 -0.99 2.39
N GLU A 55 6.01 0.27 2.52
CA GLU A 55 5.14 1.36 2.99
C GLU A 55 3.94 1.57 2.06
N SER A 56 4.17 1.52 0.74
CA SER A 56 3.12 1.69 -0.26
C SER A 56 2.09 0.56 -0.25
N ASN A 57 2.53 -0.68 0.02
CA ASN A 57 1.66 -1.84 0.13
C ASN A 57 0.73 -1.71 1.36
N TYR A 58 1.28 -1.27 2.50
CA TYR A 58 0.48 -0.97 3.68
C TYR A 58 -0.58 0.09 3.38
N LEU A 59 -0.19 1.22 2.75
CA LEU A 59 -1.13 2.30 2.43
C LEU A 59 -2.24 1.84 1.48
N TYR A 60 -1.91 1.03 0.47
CA TYR A 60 -2.89 0.46 -0.43
C TYR A 60 -3.94 -0.39 0.31
N ARG A 61 -3.49 -1.32 1.17
CA ARG A 61 -4.38 -2.15 1.98
C ARG A 61 -5.22 -1.31 2.96
N LEU A 62 -4.64 -0.28 3.55
CA LEU A 62 -5.36 0.64 4.44
C LEU A 62 -6.50 1.36 3.70
N ILE A 63 -6.25 1.85 2.48
CA ILE A 63 -7.26 2.51 1.65
C ILE A 63 -8.40 1.54 1.32
N GLN A 64 -8.08 0.29 0.98
CA GLN A 64 -9.09 -0.74 0.72
C GLN A 64 -9.94 -1.03 1.96
N SER A 65 -9.33 -1.24 3.12
CA SER A 65 -10.07 -1.47 4.36
C SER A 65 -10.93 -0.27 4.74
N LYS A 66 -10.43 0.96 4.52
CA LYS A 66 -11.20 2.19 4.76
C LYS A 66 -12.40 2.36 3.83
N ALA A 67 -12.35 1.77 2.62
CA ALA A 67 -13.51 1.74 1.74
C ALA A 67 -14.61 0.79 2.26
N VAL A 68 -14.26 -0.19 3.10
CA VAL A 68 -15.21 -1.12 3.74
C VAL A 68 -15.77 -0.53 5.04
N SER A 69 -14.92 0.09 5.87
CA SER A 69 -15.36 0.77 7.10
C SER A 69 -14.41 1.90 7.50
N SER A 70 -14.95 2.96 8.09
CA SER A 70 -14.18 4.03 8.72
C SER A 70 -13.38 3.58 9.95
N TYR A 71 -13.75 2.45 10.58
CA TYR A 71 -13.12 1.93 11.79
C TYR A 71 -12.18 0.78 11.43
N VAL A 72 -10.89 1.09 11.26
CA VAL A 72 -9.88 0.10 10.84
C VAL A 72 -8.76 0.05 11.87
N CYS A 73 -8.34 -1.17 12.25
CA CYS A 73 -7.17 -1.35 13.11
C CYS A 73 -5.89 -1.01 12.33
N PRO A 74 -5.03 -0.11 12.82
CA PRO A 74 -3.83 0.30 12.09
C PRO A 74 -2.71 -0.73 12.14
N LEU A 75 -2.78 -1.74 13.03
CA LEU A 75 -1.79 -2.81 13.11
C LEU A 75 -2.07 -3.96 12.14
N CYS A 76 -3.33 -4.40 12.05
CA CYS A 76 -3.72 -5.56 11.24
C CYS A 76 -4.57 -5.21 10.01
N LEU A 77 -4.99 -3.94 9.87
CA LEU A 77 -5.85 -3.43 8.80
C LEU A 77 -7.24 -4.06 8.71
N MET A 78 -7.70 -4.71 9.79
CA MET A 78 -9.05 -5.28 9.85
C MET A 78 -10.10 -4.17 10.00
N PRO A 79 -11.17 -4.16 9.18
CA PRO A 79 -12.29 -3.23 9.31
C PRO A 79 -13.30 -3.73 10.36
N PHE A 80 -13.94 -2.78 11.04
CA PHE A 80 -14.92 -3.03 12.11
C PHE A 80 -16.19 -2.21 11.88
N SER A 81 -17.35 -2.69 12.32
CA SER A 81 -18.62 -1.98 12.12
C SER A 81 -18.77 -0.71 12.98
N SER A 82 -18.02 -0.60 14.09
CA SER A 82 -18.09 0.55 15.00
C SER A 82 -16.74 0.85 15.68
N SER A 83 -16.59 2.08 16.19
CA SER A 83 -15.45 2.47 17.01
C SER A 83 -15.34 1.64 18.29
N VAL A 84 -16.47 1.27 18.90
CA VAL A 84 -16.51 0.44 20.11
C VAL A 84 -15.91 -0.94 19.83
N SER A 85 -16.34 -1.59 18.74
CA SER A 85 -15.80 -2.90 18.36
C SER A 85 -14.30 -2.84 18.02
N LEU A 86 -13.84 -1.76 17.39
CA LEU A 86 -12.41 -1.56 17.12
C LEU A 86 -11.60 -1.37 18.40
N LYS A 87 -12.08 -0.54 19.34
CA LYS A 87 -11.42 -0.35 20.65
C LYS A 87 -11.34 -1.64 21.45
N GLN A 88 -12.42 -2.43 21.43
CA GLN A 88 -12.44 -3.75 22.06
C GLN A 88 -11.41 -4.69 21.42
N HIS A 89 -11.34 -4.72 20.08
CA HIS A 89 -10.34 -5.50 19.36
C HIS A 89 -8.91 -5.10 19.76
N ILE A 90 -8.61 -3.80 19.78
CA ILE A 90 -7.29 -3.28 20.18
C ILE A 90 -6.93 -3.73 21.61
N ARG A 91 -7.89 -3.69 22.54
CA ARG A 91 -7.65 -3.99 23.96
C ARG A 91 -7.47 -5.47 24.27
N TYR A 92 -8.20 -6.35 23.60
CA TYR A 92 -8.32 -7.76 24.01
C TYR A 92 -7.74 -8.77 23.02
N THR A 93 -7.46 -8.37 21.77
CA THR A 93 -6.81 -9.25 20.81
C THR A 93 -5.29 -9.10 20.92
N GLU A 94 -4.55 -10.19 20.73
CA GLU A 94 -3.10 -10.11 20.57
C GLU A 94 -2.77 -9.45 19.22
N HIS A 95 -1.90 -8.44 19.22
CA HIS A 95 -1.47 -7.75 18.01
C HIS A 95 0.03 -7.86 17.82
N MET A 96 0.45 -7.60 16.59
CA MET A 96 1.85 -7.41 16.27
C MET A 96 2.43 -6.27 17.12
N THR A 97 3.61 -6.48 17.68
CA THR A 97 4.41 -5.42 18.32
C THR A 97 5.31 -4.71 17.32
N THR A 98 5.28 -5.11 16.05
CA THR A 98 6.03 -4.50 14.95
C THR A 98 5.14 -3.49 14.22
N CYS A 99 5.69 -2.32 13.90
CA CYS A 99 5.02 -1.32 13.07
C CYS A 99 4.83 -1.86 11.64
N PRO A 100 3.60 -1.94 11.12
CA PRO A 100 3.36 -2.49 9.79
C PRO A 100 3.76 -1.54 8.64
N VAL A 101 4.21 -0.32 8.96
CA VAL A 101 4.66 0.67 7.98
C VAL A 101 6.18 0.60 7.81
N CYS A 102 6.94 0.79 8.90
CA CYS A 102 8.40 0.86 8.87
C CYS A 102 9.12 -0.37 9.43
N GLN A 103 8.37 -1.41 9.82
CA GLN A 103 8.89 -2.67 10.39
C GLN A 103 9.70 -2.53 11.69
N LYS A 104 9.57 -1.40 12.39
CA LYS A 104 10.20 -1.20 13.70
C LYS A 104 9.49 -2.04 14.77
N GLU A 105 10.25 -2.79 15.57
CA GLU A 105 9.75 -3.57 16.70
C GLU A 105 9.62 -2.74 17.98
N PHE A 106 8.63 -3.08 18.80
CA PHE A 106 8.34 -2.45 20.09
C PHE A 106 8.15 -3.50 21.18
N ALA A 107 8.25 -3.07 22.43
CA ALA A 107 8.06 -3.95 23.59
C ALA A 107 6.60 -4.41 23.79
N ASN A 108 5.63 -3.62 23.31
CA ASN A 108 4.21 -3.93 23.42
C ASN A 108 3.39 -3.24 22.32
N THR A 109 2.13 -3.66 22.22
CA THR A 109 1.15 -3.19 21.23
C THR A 109 0.83 -1.71 21.38
N ASP A 110 0.70 -1.21 22.62
CA ASP A 110 0.45 0.22 22.89
C ASP A 110 1.57 1.12 22.37
N SER A 111 2.82 0.71 22.54
CA SER A 111 3.99 1.44 22.02
C SER A 111 4.00 1.43 20.48
N ALA A 112 3.64 0.31 19.86
CA ALA A 112 3.52 0.22 18.40
C ALA A 112 2.38 1.12 17.88
N LEU A 113 1.23 1.15 18.55
CA LEU A 113 0.10 2.03 18.20
C LEU A 113 0.45 3.51 18.34
N ASP A 114 1.08 3.90 19.44
CA ASP A 114 1.52 5.29 19.67
C ASP A 114 2.52 5.72 18.59
N HIS A 115 3.46 4.83 18.25
CA HIS A 115 4.39 5.06 17.15
C HIS A 115 3.68 5.25 15.80
N VAL A 116 2.75 4.36 15.45
CA VAL A 116 2.01 4.45 14.18
C VAL A 116 1.20 5.75 14.10
N CYS A 117 0.59 6.17 15.20
CA CYS A 117 -0.12 7.44 15.26
C CYS A 117 0.84 8.65 15.15
N LYS A 118 1.93 8.70 15.92
CA LYS A 118 2.82 9.89 15.96
C LYS A 118 3.81 10.00 14.80
N LYS A 119 4.28 8.88 14.26
CA LYS A 119 5.31 8.86 13.19
C LYS A 119 4.72 8.69 11.81
N HIS A 120 3.56 8.05 11.70
CA HIS A 120 2.90 7.80 10.41
C HIS A 120 1.54 8.49 10.28
N ASN A 121 1.08 9.23 11.30
CA ASN A 121 -0.20 9.96 11.31
C ASN A 121 -1.42 9.06 11.02
N ILE A 122 -1.35 7.80 11.46
CA ILE A 122 -2.46 6.85 11.35
C ILE A 122 -2.94 6.54 12.76
N CYS A 123 -3.96 7.27 13.19
CA CYS A 123 -4.49 7.20 14.55
C CYS A 123 -5.88 6.58 14.57
N VAL A 124 -6.20 5.92 15.69
CA VAL A 124 -7.55 5.46 16.01
C VAL A 124 -8.09 6.35 17.12
N GLY A 125 -9.28 6.93 16.92
CA GLY A 125 -10.00 7.73 17.91
C GLY A 125 -10.90 6.89 18.82
#